data_AF-A0A7J4Q8G4-F1
#
_entry.id   AF-A0A7J4Q8G4-F1
#
_cell.length_a   1.000
_cell.length_b   1.000
_cell.length_c   1.000
_cell.angle_alpha   90.00
_cell.angle_beta   90.00
_cell.angle_gamma   90.00
#
_symmetry.space_group_name_H-M   'P 1'
#
loop_
_entity.id
_entity.type
_entity.pdbx_description
1 polymer ?
#
loop_
_entity_poly.entity_id
_entity_poly.type
_entity_poly.pdbx_seq_one_letter_code
_entity_poly.pdbx_strand_id
1 'polypeptide(L)'
;MNDVLVQVLFSIIGGFILLNISLIIFQVVSYHPYSRPIVPIFFQSISVFLSLVIIILIDGQEISLSSQWASELESSLILGITDIMRILPLFYVLMLYFLFRASTRAPLESPLLELLESE
;
A
#
# COMPACT_ATOMS: atom_id res chain seq x y z
N MET A 1 12.67 -19.93 -15.29
CA MET A 1 12.54 -19.44 -13.90
C MET A 1 11.62 -20.40 -13.16
N ASN A 2 11.78 -20.68 -11.87
CA ASN A 2 10.85 -21.58 -11.17
C ASN A 2 9.46 -20.93 -11.13
N ASP A 3 8.39 -21.64 -11.53
CA ASP A 3 7.02 -21.09 -11.65
C ASP A 3 6.54 -20.45 -10.34
N VAL A 4 6.95 -21.03 -9.19
CA VAL A 4 6.66 -20.49 -7.86
C VAL A 4 7.29 -19.10 -7.68
N LEU A 5 8.51 -18.91 -8.17
CA LEU A 5 9.26 -17.66 -8.03
C LEU A 5 8.65 -16.56 -8.90
N VAL A 6 8.16 -16.92 -10.08
CA VAL A 6 7.42 -16.03 -11.00
C VAL A 6 6.13 -15.55 -10.34
N GLN A 7 5.34 -16.47 -9.75
CA GLN A 7 4.09 -16.14 -9.06
C GLN A 7 4.29 -15.22 -7.85
N VAL A 8 5.30 -15.50 -7.03
CA VAL A 8 5.65 -14.64 -5.88
C VAL A 8 6.00 -13.23 -6.36
N LEU A 9 6.74 -13.13 -7.46
CA LEU A 9 7.19 -11.85 -7.98
C LEU A 9 6.03 -11.05 -8.59
N PHE A 10 5.11 -11.69 -9.31
CA PHE A 10 3.87 -11.06 -9.77
C PHE A 10 2.99 -10.59 -8.61
N SER A 11 2.84 -11.39 -7.55
CA SER A 11 2.10 -10.97 -6.36
C SER A 11 2.68 -9.71 -5.72
N ILE A 12 4.00 -9.67 -5.52
CA ILE A 12 4.69 -8.51 -4.94
C ILE A 12 4.47 -7.27 -5.81
N ILE A 13 4.64 -7.39 -7.13
CA ILE A 13 4.48 -6.25 -8.04
C ILE A 13 3.02 -5.76 -8.06
N GLY A 14 2.06 -6.67 -8.18
CA GLY A 14 0.64 -6.32 -8.19
C GLY A 14 0.20 -5.66 -6.89
N GLY A 15 0.61 -6.22 -5.74
CA GLY A 15 0.35 -5.63 -4.44
C GLY A 15 0.97 -4.23 -4.29
N PHE A 16 2.18 -4.04 -4.79
CA PHE A 16 2.87 -2.75 -4.78
C PHE A 16 2.15 -1.71 -5.65
N ILE A 17 1.69 -2.08 -6.84
CA ILE A 17 0.90 -1.20 -7.72
C ILE A 17 -0.39 -0.77 -7.02
N LEU A 18 -1.13 -1.71 -6.41
CA LEU A 18 -2.39 -1.43 -5.72
C LEU A 18 -2.21 -0.48 -4.54
N LEU A 19 -1.17 -0.70 -3.73
CA LEU A 19 -0.86 0.17 -2.59
C LEU A 19 -0.54 1.60 -3.05
N ASN A 20 0.29 1.76 -4.09
CA ASN A 20 0.61 3.09 -4.61
C ASN A 20 -0.62 3.80 -5.18
N ILE A 21 -1.46 3.11 -5.95
CA ILE A 21 -2.71 3.67 -6.47
C ILE A 21 -3.64 4.08 -5.32
N SER A 22 -3.78 3.24 -4.30
CA SER A 22 -4.60 3.55 -3.11
C SER A 22 -4.08 4.80 -2.38
N LEU A 23 -2.76 4.97 -2.27
CA LEU A 23 -2.17 6.14 -1.64
C LEU A 23 -2.38 7.42 -2.47
N ILE A 24 -2.31 7.33 -3.81
CA ILE A 24 -2.63 8.46 -4.70
C ILE A 24 -4.08 8.90 -4.45
N ILE A 25 -5.03 7.96 -4.44
CA ILE A 25 -6.45 8.25 -4.18
C ILE A 25 -6.61 8.91 -2.80
N PHE A 26 -6.00 8.34 -1.76
CA PHE A 26 -6.11 8.89 -0.40
C PHE A 26 -5.55 10.32 -0.30
N GLN A 27 -4.44 10.60 -0.98
CA GLN A 27 -3.83 11.94 -1.01
C GLN A 27 -4.66 12.95 -1.80
N VAL A 28 -5.31 12.52 -2.89
CA VAL A 28 -6.21 13.36 -3.68
C VAL A 28 -7.49 13.66 -2.91
N VAL A 29 -8.07 12.67 -2.21
CA VAL A 29 -9.31 12.84 -1.44
C VAL A 29 -9.07 13.60 -0.13
N SER A 30 -7.93 13.39 0.53
CA SER A 30 -7.58 14.04 1.80
C SER A 30 -6.86 15.37 1.62
N TYR A 31 -7.14 16.09 0.52
CA TYR A 31 -6.39 17.28 0.11
C TYR A 31 -6.47 18.37 1.19
N HIS A 32 -5.44 18.45 2.04
CA HIS A 32 -5.31 19.50 3.04
C HIS A 32 -4.66 20.71 2.38
N PRO A 33 -5.19 21.94 2.57
CA PRO A 33 -4.69 23.15 1.88
C PRO A 33 -3.21 23.49 2.15
N TYR A 34 -2.61 22.87 3.17
CA TYR A 34 -1.21 23.04 3.54
C TYR A 34 -0.30 21.86 3.16
N SER A 35 -0.87 20.76 2.65
CA SER A 35 -0.08 19.66 2.12
C SER A 35 0.24 19.93 0.65
N ARG A 36 1.46 19.64 0.21
CA ARG A 36 1.82 19.64 -1.22
C ARG A 36 1.82 18.20 -1.73
N PRO A 37 0.66 17.58 -2.01
CA PRO A 37 0.58 16.17 -2.37
C PRO A 37 1.19 15.87 -3.75
N ILE A 38 1.53 16.89 -4.55
CA ILE A 38 2.16 16.76 -5.86
C ILE A 38 3.45 15.92 -5.82
N VAL A 39 4.31 16.09 -4.81
CA VAL A 39 5.60 15.37 -4.75
C VAL A 39 5.37 13.88 -4.46
N PRO A 40 4.58 13.49 -3.43
CA PRO A 40 4.20 12.10 -3.22
C PRO A 40 3.49 11.46 -4.42
N ILE A 41 2.51 12.14 -5.02
CA ILE A 41 1.76 11.61 -6.17
C ILE A 41 2.70 11.34 -7.35
N PHE A 42 3.63 12.26 -7.63
CA PHE A 42 4.60 12.10 -8.71
C PHE A 42 5.51 10.89 -8.50
N PHE A 43 6.07 10.74 -7.29
CA PHE A 43 6.92 9.59 -6.96
C PHE A 43 6.16 8.26 -7.03
N GLN A 44 4.93 8.22 -6.52
CA GLN A 44 4.06 7.04 -6.58
C GLN A 44 3.71 6.68 -8.03
N SER A 45 3.44 7.68 -8.87
CA SER A 45 3.14 7.48 -10.29
C SER A 45 4.34 6.89 -11.05
N ILE A 46 5.56 7.41 -10.79
CA ILE A 46 6.81 6.83 -11.34
C ILE A 46 6.99 5.39 -10.86
N SER A 47 6.70 5.13 -9.59
CA SER A 47 6.85 3.79 -9.00
C SER A 47 5.93 2.75 -9.64
N VAL A 48 4.67 3.14 -9.92
CA VAL A 48 3.72 2.31 -10.68
C VAL A 48 4.22 2.07 -12.10
N PHE A 49 4.71 3.12 -12.78
CA PHE A 49 5.24 3.00 -14.14
C PHE A 49 6.45 2.05 -14.20
N LEU A 50 7.40 2.18 -13.26
CA LEU A 50 8.56 1.31 -13.18
C LEU A 50 8.18 -0.16 -12.92
N SER A 51 7.15 -0.38 -12.08
CA SER A 51 6.59 -1.70 -11.82
C SER A 51 5.98 -2.35 -13.08
N LEU A 52 5.30 -1.56 -13.91
CA LEU A 52 4.79 -2.01 -15.20
C LEU A 52 5.92 -2.38 -16.17
N VAL A 53 6.98 -1.57 -16.23
CA VAL A 53 8.15 -1.88 -17.05
C VAL A 53 8.81 -3.20 -16.62
N ILE A 54 8.90 -3.45 -15.31
CA ILE A 54 9.45 -4.70 -14.77
C ILE A 54 8.61 -5.90 -15.22
N ILE A 55 7.27 -5.83 -15.15
CA ILE A 55 6.38 -6.89 -15.65
C ILE A 55 6.72 -7.24 -17.11
N ILE A 56 6.79 -6.22 -17.96
CA ILE A 56 7.07 -6.38 -19.39
C ILE A 56 8.45 -7.03 -19.62
N LEU A 57 9.45 -6.69 -18.81
CA LEU A 57 10.79 -7.27 -18.93
C LEU A 57 10.86 -8.74 -18.47
N ILE A 58 9.99 -9.14 -17.54
CA ILE A 58 9.95 -10.52 -17.01
C ILE A 58 9.33 -11.49 -18.01
N ASP A 59 8.29 -11.07 -18.73
CA ASP A 59 7.61 -11.90 -19.72
C ASP A 59 8.51 -12.23 -20.94
N GLY A 60 9.54 -11.40 -21.18
CA GLY A 60 10.58 -11.69 -22.16
C GLY A 60 10.11 -11.79 -23.62
N GLN A 61 8.87 -11.39 -23.92
CA GLN A 61 8.29 -11.47 -25.26
C GLN A 61 8.51 -10.18 -26.06
N GLU A 62 8.76 -10.35 -27.36
CA GLU A 62 8.68 -9.24 -28.32
C GLU A 62 7.32 -8.56 -28.18
N ILE A 63 7.33 -7.23 -28.11
CA ILE A 63 6.17 -6.39 -27.84
C ILE A 63 5.11 -6.61 -28.94
N SER A 64 4.20 -7.57 -28.73
CA SER A 64 2.96 -7.68 -29.48
C SER A 64 1.86 -6.97 -28.68
N LEU A 65 1.63 -5.72 -29.04
CA LEU A 65 0.64 -4.84 -28.43
C LEU A 65 -0.78 -5.39 -28.68
N SER A 66 -1.39 -6.05 -27.70
CA SER A 66 -2.76 -5.71 -27.24
C SER A 66 -3.36 -6.69 -26.22
N SER A 67 -3.00 -7.98 -26.20
CA SER A 67 -3.70 -8.98 -25.37
C SER A 67 -2.87 -9.58 -24.23
N GLN A 68 -1.58 -9.87 -24.44
CA GLN A 68 -0.74 -10.55 -23.43
C GLN A 68 -0.40 -9.68 -22.22
N TRP A 69 -0.02 -8.42 -22.44
CA TRP A 69 0.29 -7.49 -21.35
C TRP A 69 -0.92 -7.23 -20.43
N ALA A 70 -2.13 -7.26 -20.97
CA ALA A 70 -3.36 -7.10 -20.21
C ALA A 70 -3.61 -8.31 -19.30
N SER A 71 -3.40 -9.53 -19.81
CA SER A 71 -3.53 -10.76 -19.01
C SER A 71 -2.46 -10.89 -17.93
N GLU A 72 -1.24 -10.44 -18.19
CA GLU A 72 -0.14 -10.42 -17.22
C GLU A 72 -0.41 -9.42 -16.09
N LEU A 73 -0.85 -8.21 -16.46
CA LEU A 73 -1.24 -7.19 -15.50
C LEU A 73 -2.42 -7.66 -14.65
N GLU A 74 -3.45 -8.24 -15.28
CA GLU A 74 -4.61 -8.79 -14.59
C GLU A 74 -4.19 -9.89 -13.59
N SER A 75 -3.36 -10.83 -14.03
CA SER A 75 -2.81 -11.89 -13.17
C SER A 75 -2.04 -11.32 -11.98
N SER A 76 -1.13 -10.37 -12.23
CA SER A 76 -0.34 -9.68 -11.21
C SER A 76 -1.24 -8.98 -10.18
N LEU A 77 -2.23 -8.22 -10.64
CA LEU A 77 -3.17 -7.51 -9.77
C LEU A 77 -4.04 -8.47 -8.96
N ILE A 78 -4.57 -9.55 -9.55
CA ILE A 78 -5.37 -10.56 -8.85
C ILE A 78 -4.56 -11.23 -7.75
N LEU A 79 -3.31 -11.63 -8.05
CA LEU A 79 -2.40 -12.22 -7.07
C LEU A 79 -2.11 -11.22 -5.93
N GLY A 80 -1.81 -9.97 -6.28
CA GLY A 80 -1.57 -8.90 -5.34
C GLY A 80 -2.76 -8.64 -4.39
N ILE A 81 -3.98 -8.53 -4.93
CA ILE A 81 -5.21 -8.38 -4.12
C ILE A 81 -5.38 -9.58 -3.20
N THR A 82 -5.24 -10.79 -3.74
CA THR A 82 -5.44 -12.03 -2.99
C THR A 82 -4.49 -12.11 -1.80
N ASP A 83 -3.22 -11.77 -1.99
CA ASP A 83 -2.23 -11.82 -0.92
C ASP A 83 -2.40 -10.69 0.09
N ILE A 84 -2.80 -9.49 -0.33
CA ILE A 84 -3.21 -8.43 0.61
C ILE A 84 -4.37 -8.92 1.48
N MET A 85 -5.40 -9.52 0.89
CA MET A 85 -6.57 -10.03 1.61
C MET A 85 -6.22 -11.17 2.58
N ARG A 86 -5.18 -11.96 2.28
CA ARG A 86 -4.70 -13.03 3.17
C ARG A 86 -4.00 -12.47 4.42
N ILE A 87 -3.26 -11.37 4.28
CA ILE A 87 -2.47 -10.80 5.39
C ILE A 87 -3.31 -9.78 6.20
N LEU A 88 -4.34 -9.18 5.60
CA LEU A 88 -5.19 -8.16 6.22
C LEU A 88 -5.78 -8.57 7.59
N PRO A 89 -6.29 -9.81 7.79
CA PRO A 89 -6.82 -10.23 9.10
C PRO A 89 -5.75 -10.19 10.21
N LEU A 90 -4.50 -10.54 9.90
CA LEU A 90 -3.41 -10.50 10.86
C LEU A 90 -3.12 -9.06 11.32
N PHE A 91 -3.04 -8.13 10.36
CA PHE A 91 -2.88 -6.71 10.68
C PHE A 91 -4.03 -6.16 11.51
N TYR A 92 -5.26 -6.59 11.22
CA TYR A 92 -6.44 -6.19 11.99
C TYR A 92 -6.35 -6.64 13.46
N VAL A 93 -5.94 -7.89 13.70
CA VAL A 93 -5.72 -8.41 15.06
C VAL A 93 -4.64 -7.62 15.79
N LEU A 94 -3.50 -7.34 15.13
CA LEU A 94 -2.43 -6.53 15.71
C LEU A 94 -2.91 -5.12 16.06
N MET A 95 -3.66 -4.49 15.17
CA MET A 95 -4.24 -3.17 15.40
C MET A 95 -5.17 -3.18 16.61
N LEU A 96 -6.07 -4.17 16.73
CA LEU A 96 -6.95 -4.32 17.89
C LEU A 96 -6.15 -4.48 19.18
N TYR A 97 -5.08 -5.27 19.18
CA TYR A 97 -4.20 -5.42 20.34
C TYR A 97 -3.60 -4.08 20.79
N PHE A 98 -3.08 -3.28 19.84
CA PHE A 98 -2.53 -1.96 20.17
C PHE A 98 -3.59 -0.97 20.63
N LEU A 99 -4.77 -0.96 20.02
CA LEU A 99 -5.90 -0.14 20.44
C LEU A 99 -6.37 -0.51 21.85
N PHE A 100 -6.52 -1.80 22.14
CA PHE A 100 -6.87 -2.29 23.46
C PHE A 100 -5.82 -1.87 24.49
N ARG A 101 -4.54 -2.10 24.19
CA ARG A 101 -3.44 -1.66 25.05
C ARG A 101 -3.47 -0.16 25.30
N ALA A 102 -3.69 0.66 24.27
CA ALA A 102 -3.79 2.11 24.39
C ALA A 102 -4.98 2.53 25.26
N SER A 103 -6.14 1.89 25.09
CA SER A 103 -7.35 2.14 25.90
C SER A 103 -7.18 1.80 27.38
N THR A 104 -6.31 0.83 27.71
CA THR A 104 -6.04 0.42 29.10
C THR A 104 -4.92 1.22 29.77
N ARG A 105 -4.20 2.08 29.03
CA ARG A 105 -3.22 2.98 29.65
C ARG A 105 -4.00 3.98 30.48
N ALA A 106 -3.69 4.06 31.78
CA ALA A 106 -4.15 5.15 32.61
C ALA A 106 -3.80 6.48 31.91
N PRO A 107 -4.72 7.46 31.88
CA PRO A 107 -4.37 8.78 31.40
C PRO A 107 -3.11 9.21 32.17
N LEU A 108 -2.06 9.66 31.46
CA LEU A 108 -0.99 10.37 32.14
C LEU A 108 -1.69 11.48 32.92
N GLU A 109 -1.54 11.50 34.24
CA GLU A 109 -1.90 12.65 35.08
C GLU A 109 -1.39 13.87 34.34
N SER A 110 -2.33 14.61 33.75
CA SER A 110 -1.94 15.56 32.73
C SER A 110 -1.22 16.68 33.47
N PRO A 111 0.03 17.04 33.10
CA PRO A 111 0.71 18.16 33.73
C PRO A 111 -0.07 19.48 33.57
N LEU A 112 -1.06 19.52 32.66
CA LEU A 112 -2.02 20.60 32.50
C LEU A 112 -3.10 20.66 33.59
N LEU A 113 -3.52 19.53 34.15
CA LEU A 113 -4.48 19.50 35.27
C LEU A 113 -3.82 19.96 36.58
N GLU A 114 -2.56 19.57 36.80
CA GLU A 114 -1.78 20.02 37.96
C GLU A 114 -1.52 21.53 37.94
N LEU A 115 -1.37 22.12 36.75
CA LEU A 115 -1.28 23.58 36.57
C LEU A 115 -2.62 24.31 36.81
N LEU A 116 -3.75 23.70 36.39
CA LEU A 116 -5.09 24.27 36.58
C LEU A 116 -5.61 24.16 38.02
N GLU A 117 -5.16 23.17 38.79
CA GLU A 117 -5.48 23.04 40.21
C GLU A 117 -4.59 23.92 41.11
N SER A 118 -3.54 24.53 40.54
CA SER A 118 -2.63 25.44 41.24
C SER A 118 -3.00 26.93 41.16
N GLU A 119 -4.06 27.28 40.44
CA GLU A 119 -4.71 28.62 40.44
C GLU A 119 -5.90 28.67 41.41
#